data_AF-A0A355EUZ4-F1
#
_entry.id   AF-A0A355EUZ4-F1
#
_cell.length_a   1.000
_cell.length_b   1.000
_cell.length_c   1.000
_cell.angle_alpha   90.00
_cell.angle_beta   90.00
_cell.angle_gamma   90.00
#
_symmetry.space_group_name_H-M   'P 1'
#
loop_
_entity.id
_entity.type
_entity.pdbx_description
1 polymer ?
#
loop_
_entity_poly.entity_id
_entity_poly.type
_entity_poly.pdbx_seq_one_letter_code
_entity_poly.pdbx_strand_id
1 'polypeptide(L)'
;MEPLARLHRASSCSPPTSGCWPPEPLPTCGSVLPSTRREEPVMSGARRCFALAVCAAALTACATTPSAPKSPKAGGPCDWSYSNQAAWPTICPQYAACGNGSRQSPINVTGALARSLPALEFAYGPRQVTVVDTGHDIQVQLPAGGSTSLTVGGRTYQLAQFHFHEPSEHTVNGQGAAMEVHFVHADQGGE
;
A
#
# COMPACT_ATOMS: atom_id res chain seq x y z
N MET A 1 -37.66 -40.53 3.44
CA MET A 1 -37.28 -39.41 4.33
C MET A 1 -35.77 -39.42 4.46
N GLU A 2 -35.09 -38.69 3.59
CA GLU A 2 -33.66 -38.37 3.73
C GLU A 2 -33.52 -37.10 4.57
N PRO A 3 -32.52 -36.99 5.47
CA PRO A 3 -32.12 -35.71 6.02
C PRO A 3 -30.96 -35.11 5.20
N LEU A 4 -31.19 -33.86 4.81
CA LEU A 4 -30.32 -32.94 4.08
C LEU A 4 -28.92 -32.79 4.71
N ALA A 5 -27.91 -32.84 3.84
CA ALA A 5 -26.54 -32.48 4.14
C ALA A 5 -26.42 -31.02 4.58
N ARG A 6 -25.85 -30.81 5.77
CA ARG A 6 -25.38 -29.50 6.25
C ARG A 6 -24.09 -29.14 5.50
N LEU A 7 -24.15 -28.17 4.59
CA LEU A 7 -22.95 -27.46 4.16
C LEU A 7 -22.43 -26.61 5.33
N HIS A 8 -21.37 -27.08 5.98
CA HIS A 8 -20.56 -26.22 6.84
C HIS A 8 -19.64 -25.36 5.98
N ARG A 9 -20.07 -24.09 5.88
CA ARG A 9 -19.33 -22.83 5.74
C ARG A 9 -17.81 -22.95 5.59
N ALA A 10 -17.33 -22.34 4.51
CA ALA A 10 -15.93 -22.15 4.13
C ALA A 10 -15.04 -21.80 5.31
N SER A 11 -14.01 -22.63 5.51
CA SER A 11 -12.84 -22.33 6.31
C SER A 11 -12.19 -21.06 5.78
N SER A 12 -12.07 -20.06 6.63
CA SER A 12 -11.28 -18.86 6.38
C SER A 12 -9.83 -19.24 6.13
N CYS A 13 -9.37 -19.09 4.89
CA CYS A 13 -7.94 -19.05 4.60
C CYS A 13 -7.41 -17.70 5.09
N SER A 14 -6.75 -17.69 6.26
CA SER A 14 -5.86 -16.59 6.62
C SER A 14 -4.57 -16.78 5.83
N PRO A 15 -4.11 -15.78 5.05
CA PRO A 15 -2.85 -15.89 4.34
C PRO A 15 -1.67 -15.90 5.34
N PRO A 16 -0.54 -16.56 4.99
CA PRO A 16 0.64 -16.60 5.82
C PRO A 16 1.33 -15.22 5.84
N THR A 17 1.13 -14.45 6.91
CA THR A 17 1.81 -13.16 7.13
C THR A 17 3.30 -13.39 7.38
N SER A 18 4.11 -13.31 6.32
CA SER A 18 5.56 -13.46 6.36
C SER A 18 6.23 -12.11 6.68
N GLY A 19 5.87 -11.48 7.81
CA GLY A 19 6.46 -10.23 8.28
C GLY A 19 5.89 -9.80 9.64
N CYS A 20 6.71 -9.10 10.45
CA CYS A 20 6.31 -8.50 11.75
C CYS A 20 5.36 -7.31 11.61
N TRP A 21 4.97 -6.96 10.38
CA TRP A 21 4.07 -5.86 10.13
C TRP A 21 2.65 -6.22 10.58
N PRO A 22 2.03 -5.42 11.47
CA PRO A 22 0.58 -5.40 11.59
C PRO A 22 -0.01 -5.39 10.18
N PRO A 23 -0.90 -6.35 9.82
CA PRO A 23 -1.43 -6.40 8.47
C PRO A 23 -2.07 -5.06 8.14
N GLU A 24 -1.53 -4.38 7.14
CA GLU A 24 -2.20 -3.24 6.55
C GLU A 24 -3.55 -3.72 6.00
N PRO A 25 -4.63 -2.94 6.18
CA PRO A 25 -5.90 -3.32 5.61
C PRO A 25 -5.75 -3.39 4.08
N LEU A 26 -5.73 -4.61 3.55
CA LEU A 26 -5.95 -4.82 2.11
C LEU A 26 -7.26 -4.14 1.74
N PRO A 27 -7.36 -3.52 0.55
CA PRO A 27 -8.61 -2.97 0.09
C PRO A 27 -9.66 -4.08 0.14
N THR A 28 -10.68 -3.89 0.99
CA THR A 28 -11.79 -4.82 1.07
C THR A 28 -12.46 -4.86 -0.30
N CYS A 29 -12.82 -6.07 -0.75
CA CYS A 29 -13.71 -6.23 -1.90
C CYS A 29 -15.10 -5.73 -1.48
N GLY A 30 -15.25 -4.42 -1.46
CA GLY A 30 -16.46 -3.68 -1.15
C GLY A 30 -16.98 -3.04 -2.42
N SER A 31 -18.26 -3.27 -2.68
CA SER A 31 -19.05 -2.76 -3.79
C SER A 31 -18.69 -1.32 -4.14
N VAL A 32 -18.30 -1.11 -5.40
CA VAL A 32 -18.21 0.20 -6.04
C VAL A 32 -19.57 0.89 -5.85
N LEU A 33 -19.63 1.89 -4.97
CA LEU A 33 -20.72 2.85 -5.01
C LEU A 33 -20.58 3.64 -6.33
N PRO A 34 -21.63 3.79 -7.13
CA PRO A 34 -21.55 4.58 -8.34
C PRO A 34 -21.21 6.02 -7.95
N SER A 35 -20.03 6.47 -8.36
CA SER A 35 -19.65 7.88 -8.36
C SER A 35 -20.62 8.61 -9.27
N THR A 36 -21.50 9.44 -8.69
CA THR A 36 -22.30 10.40 -9.47
C THR A 36 -21.35 11.46 -10.01
N ARG A 37 -20.84 11.20 -11.20
CA ARG A 37 -20.11 12.17 -12.01
C ARG A 37 -21.04 13.36 -12.27
N ARG A 38 -20.78 14.52 -11.67
CA ARG A 38 -21.24 15.79 -12.25
C ARG A 38 -20.35 16.05 -13.45
N GLU A 39 -20.94 15.99 -14.64
CA GLU A 39 -20.31 16.52 -15.84
C GLU A 39 -20.35 18.05 -15.77
N GLU A 40 -19.17 18.67 -15.68
CA GLU A 40 -19.02 20.11 -15.91
C GLU A 40 -18.94 20.35 -17.43
N PRO A 41 -19.72 21.28 -18.00
CA PRO A 41 -19.71 21.50 -19.44
C PRO A 41 -18.41 22.17 -19.90
N VAL A 42 -17.75 21.52 -20.86
CA VAL A 42 -16.64 22.07 -21.64
C VAL A 42 -17.17 23.20 -22.53
N MET A 43 -16.76 24.43 -22.26
CA MET A 43 -17.05 25.57 -23.14
C MET A 43 -15.96 25.68 -24.22
N SER A 44 -16.35 25.38 -25.45
CA SER A 44 -15.54 25.45 -26.65
C SER A 44 -15.46 26.89 -27.19
N GLY A 45 -14.22 27.34 -27.42
CA GLY A 45 -13.82 28.20 -28.54
C GLY A 45 -14.42 29.61 -28.69
N ALA A 46 -13.57 30.64 -28.54
CA ALA A 46 -12.95 31.35 -29.68
C ALA A 46 -12.62 32.83 -29.40
N ARG A 47 -11.38 33.20 -29.78
CA ARG A 47 -10.94 34.46 -30.41
C ARG A 47 -10.86 35.76 -29.58
N ARG A 48 -9.59 36.05 -29.24
CA ARG A 48 -8.83 37.32 -29.29
C ARG A 48 -9.63 38.63 -29.50
N CYS A 49 -9.58 39.50 -28.49
CA CYS A 49 -9.55 40.95 -28.67
C CYS A 49 -8.34 41.52 -27.92
N PHE A 50 -7.48 42.23 -28.66
CA PHE A 50 -6.50 43.14 -28.09
C PHE A 50 -7.23 44.34 -27.50
N ALA A 51 -7.01 44.64 -26.22
CA ALA A 51 -7.21 45.96 -25.66
C ALA A 51 -6.19 46.17 -24.55
N LEU A 52 -5.24 47.10 -24.77
CA LEU A 52 -4.43 47.65 -23.70
C LEU A 52 -5.36 48.37 -22.73
N ALA A 53 -5.47 47.85 -21.52
CA ALA A 53 -5.97 48.58 -20.37
C ALA A 53 -4.94 48.44 -19.26
N VAL A 54 -4.21 49.53 -19.03
CA VAL A 54 -3.38 49.75 -17.86
C VAL A 54 -4.31 49.78 -16.66
N CYS A 55 -4.37 48.70 -15.89
CA CYS A 55 -5.03 48.67 -14.59
C CYS A 55 -3.96 48.61 -13.51
N ALA A 56 -4.05 49.60 -12.63
CA ALA A 56 -3.15 49.89 -11.53
C ALA A 56 -2.89 48.67 -10.63
N ALA A 57 -1.67 48.61 -10.12
CA ALA A 57 -1.21 47.66 -9.13
C ALA A 57 -2.08 47.68 -7.87
N ALA A 58 -2.97 46.70 -7.73
CA ALA A 58 -3.45 46.26 -6.45
C ALA A 58 -2.55 45.10 -6.01
N LEU A 59 -1.65 45.36 -5.06
CA LEU A 59 -0.90 44.35 -4.32
C LEU A 59 -1.88 43.54 -3.47
N THR A 60 -2.64 42.65 -4.09
CA THR A 60 -3.43 41.66 -3.38
C THR A 60 -2.45 40.61 -2.87
N ALA A 61 -1.99 40.78 -1.64
CA ALA A 61 -1.20 39.78 -0.95
C ALA A 61 -1.98 38.46 -0.97
N CYS A 62 -1.46 37.48 -1.70
CA CYS A 62 -1.95 36.11 -1.63
C CYS A 62 -1.64 35.63 -0.22
N ALA A 63 -2.61 35.71 0.69
CA ALA A 63 -2.50 35.13 2.01
C ALA A 63 -2.39 33.62 1.82
N THR A 64 -1.15 33.12 1.78
CA THR A 64 -0.86 31.70 1.93
C THR A 64 -1.27 31.33 3.34
N THR A 65 -2.50 30.85 3.50
CA THR A 65 -2.92 30.20 4.73
C THR A 65 -1.99 29.00 4.94
N PRO A 66 -1.17 28.97 6.00
CA PRO A 66 -0.41 27.77 6.30
C PRO A 66 -1.43 26.66 6.55
N SER A 67 -1.43 25.63 5.71
CA SER A 67 -2.19 24.41 5.96
C SER A 67 -1.77 23.90 7.32
N ALA A 68 -2.73 23.85 8.26
CA ALA A 68 -2.49 23.27 9.57
C ALA A 68 -1.91 21.86 9.39
N PRO A 69 -0.89 21.46 10.18
CA PRO A 69 -0.43 20.09 10.17
C PRO A 69 -1.64 19.19 10.42
N LYS A 70 -1.89 18.25 9.51
CA LYS A 70 -2.94 17.24 9.71
C LYS A 70 -2.64 16.58 11.05
N SER A 71 -3.54 16.74 12.01
CA SER A 71 -3.44 16.04 13.29
C SER A 71 -3.25 14.56 13.01
N PRO A 72 -2.34 13.86 13.73
CA PRO A 72 -2.25 12.41 13.61
C PRO A 72 -3.64 11.85 13.88
N LYS A 73 -4.12 10.96 13.01
CA LYS A 73 -5.36 10.21 13.28
C LYS A 73 -5.20 9.61 14.66
N ALA A 74 -6.10 9.94 15.59
CA ALA A 74 -6.09 9.33 16.91
C ALA A 74 -6.23 7.81 16.72
N GLY A 75 -5.21 7.09 17.19
CA GLY A 75 -5.07 5.65 17.00
C GLY A 75 -6.25 4.87 17.51
N GLY A 76 -6.76 3.94 16.70
CA GLY A 76 -7.71 2.93 17.16
C GLY A 76 -7.09 2.00 18.22
N PRO A 77 -7.87 1.06 18.78
CA PRO A 77 -7.41 0.15 19.84
C PRO A 77 -6.20 -0.72 19.46
N CYS A 78 -5.93 -0.89 18.16
CA CYS A 78 -4.79 -1.65 17.63
C CYS A 78 -3.77 -0.74 16.90
N ASP A 79 -3.79 0.57 17.16
CA ASP A 79 -2.85 1.48 16.53
C ASP A 79 -1.42 1.20 16.98
N TRP A 80 -0.48 1.29 16.06
CA TRP A 80 0.92 0.97 16.28
C TRP A 80 1.80 2.07 15.69
N SER A 81 3.04 2.16 16.15
CA SER A 81 4.01 3.08 15.57
C SER A 81 5.42 2.53 15.64
N TYR A 82 6.31 3.08 14.81
CA TYR A 82 7.74 2.78 14.82
C TYR A 82 8.45 3.17 16.12
N SER A 83 7.88 4.08 16.91
CA SER A 83 8.53 4.58 18.12
C SER A 83 8.67 3.52 19.23
N ASN A 84 7.85 2.46 19.20
CA ASN A 84 7.88 1.40 20.21
C ASN A 84 7.56 0.02 19.61
N GLN A 85 8.44 -0.46 18.73
CA GLN A 85 8.26 -1.75 18.04
C GLN A 85 8.23 -2.95 19.00
N ALA A 86 8.95 -2.88 20.12
CA ALA A 86 8.97 -3.94 21.13
C ALA A 86 7.59 -4.21 21.75
N ALA A 87 6.67 -3.23 21.72
CA ALA A 87 5.33 -3.38 22.25
C ALA A 87 4.33 -3.99 21.25
N TRP A 88 4.63 -4.01 19.94
CA TRP A 88 3.72 -4.48 18.88
C TRP A 88 3.01 -5.80 19.20
N PRO A 89 3.67 -6.85 19.74
CA PRO A 89 3.02 -8.13 20.02
C PRO A 89 1.90 -8.06 21.06
N THR A 90 1.89 -7.01 21.87
CA THR A 90 0.96 -6.81 23.00
C THR A 90 -0.12 -5.78 22.71
N ILE A 91 0.01 -5.00 21.62
CA ILE A 91 -0.95 -3.96 21.25
C ILE A 91 -2.31 -4.58 20.91
N CYS A 92 -2.32 -5.66 20.13
CA CYS A 92 -3.54 -6.39 19.80
C CYS A 92 -3.29 -7.89 19.62
N PRO A 93 -4.29 -8.76 19.89
CA PRO A 93 -4.13 -10.21 19.80
C PRO A 93 -3.64 -10.70 18.42
N GLN A 94 -4.07 -10.06 17.34
CA GLN A 94 -3.65 -10.41 15.98
C GLN A 94 -2.18 -10.10 15.67
N TYR A 95 -1.47 -9.37 16.54
CA TYR A 95 -0.04 -9.05 16.38
C TYR A 95 0.85 -10.02 17.17
N ALA A 96 0.30 -11.08 17.78
CA ALA A 96 1.09 -12.03 18.57
C ALA A 96 2.31 -12.59 17.82
N ALA A 97 2.20 -12.76 16.49
CA ALA A 97 3.28 -13.22 15.61
C ALA A 97 4.53 -12.32 15.69
N CYS A 98 4.36 -11.01 15.95
CA CYS A 98 5.47 -10.08 16.10
C CYS A 98 6.38 -10.43 17.29
N GLY A 99 5.87 -11.16 18.28
CA GLY A 99 6.60 -11.51 19.50
C GLY A 99 6.93 -12.99 19.64
N ASN A 100 6.11 -13.88 19.08
CA ASN A 100 6.29 -15.34 19.18
C ASN A 100 6.64 -16.01 17.84
N GLY A 101 6.65 -15.26 16.74
CA GLY A 101 6.98 -15.77 15.41
C GLY A 101 8.46 -16.11 15.29
N SER A 102 8.76 -17.29 14.75
CA SER A 102 10.15 -17.74 14.51
C SER A 102 10.67 -17.43 13.10
N ARG A 103 9.82 -16.87 12.24
CA ARG A 103 10.10 -16.56 10.83
C ARG A 103 9.61 -15.16 10.52
N GLN A 104 10.30 -14.17 11.09
CA GLN A 104 9.94 -12.76 10.93
C GLN A 104 10.91 -12.07 9.96
N SER A 105 10.40 -11.04 9.32
CA SER A 105 11.15 -10.06 8.54
C SER A 105 11.07 -8.71 9.26
N PRO A 106 12.05 -7.81 9.05
CA PRO A 106 13.22 -7.95 8.18
C PRO A 106 14.33 -8.84 8.75
N ILE A 107 15.35 -9.13 7.94
CA ILE A 107 16.55 -9.86 8.35
C ILE A 107 17.84 -9.15 7.93
N ASN A 108 18.92 -9.47 8.64
CA ASN A 108 20.27 -9.25 8.13
C ASN A 108 20.66 -10.40 7.20
N VAL A 109 20.74 -10.12 5.90
CA VAL A 109 21.14 -11.09 4.88
C VAL A 109 22.64 -11.33 4.97
N THR A 110 23.00 -12.54 5.39
CA THR A 110 24.38 -13.00 5.52
C THR A 110 24.48 -14.47 5.07
N GLY A 111 25.65 -14.90 4.60
CA GLY A 111 25.89 -16.31 4.28
C GLY A 111 25.01 -16.89 3.16
N ALA A 112 24.60 -16.06 2.19
CA ALA A 112 23.79 -16.51 1.06
C ALA A 112 24.53 -17.61 0.27
N LEU A 113 23.81 -18.69 -0.05
CA LEU A 113 24.32 -19.80 -0.84
C LEU A 113 23.92 -19.63 -2.30
N ALA A 114 24.87 -19.76 -3.21
CA ALA A 114 24.59 -19.74 -4.64
C ALA A 114 23.72 -20.94 -5.01
N ARG A 115 22.57 -20.68 -5.63
CA ARG A 115 21.63 -21.71 -6.09
C ARG A 115 20.99 -21.29 -7.40
N SER A 116 20.65 -22.26 -8.23
CA SER A 116 19.75 -22.02 -9.36
C SER A 116 18.35 -21.74 -8.83
N LEU A 117 17.88 -20.51 -9.00
CA LEU A 117 16.55 -20.06 -8.62
C LEU A 117 15.66 -19.99 -9.87
N PRO A 118 14.33 -20.18 -9.75
CA PRO A 118 13.40 -19.87 -10.82
C PRO A 118 13.55 -18.41 -11.26
N ALA A 119 13.38 -18.14 -12.55
CA ALA A 119 13.37 -16.77 -13.05
C ALA A 119 12.20 -15.98 -12.44
N LEU A 120 12.44 -14.69 -12.22
CA LEU A 120 11.40 -13.72 -11.90
C LEU A 120 10.92 -13.10 -13.20
N GLU A 121 9.65 -13.31 -13.54
CA GLU A 121 9.03 -12.82 -14.77
C GLU A 121 8.08 -11.67 -14.44
N PHE A 122 8.52 -10.44 -14.73
CA PHE A 122 7.74 -9.24 -14.46
C PHE A 122 6.88 -8.86 -15.67
N ALA A 123 5.57 -8.79 -15.46
CA ALA A 123 4.62 -8.25 -16.43
C ALA A 123 4.15 -6.85 -15.98
N TYR A 124 5.10 -5.92 -15.84
CA TYR A 124 4.80 -4.55 -15.43
C TYR A 124 4.60 -3.66 -16.66
N GLY A 125 3.70 -2.69 -16.51
CA GLY A 125 3.43 -1.71 -17.55
C GLY A 125 2.77 -0.47 -16.95
N PRO A 126 2.57 0.57 -17.77
CA PRO A 126 1.92 1.80 -17.32
C PRO A 126 0.56 1.53 -16.68
N ARG A 127 0.34 2.14 -15.51
CA ARG A 127 -0.90 2.04 -14.74
C ARG A 127 -1.24 3.37 -14.09
N GLN A 128 -2.54 3.59 -13.93
CA GLN A 128 -3.03 4.61 -13.01
C GLN A 128 -2.80 4.12 -11.59
N VAL A 129 -2.27 4.99 -10.73
CA VAL A 129 -1.94 4.68 -9.35
C VAL A 129 -2.44 5.79 -8.44
N THR A 130 -2.65 5.46 -7.18
CA THR A 130 -2.94 6.43 -6.12
C THR A 130 -1.77 6.43 -5.15
N VAL A 131 -1.25 7.61 -4.82
CA VAL A 131 -0.23 7.77 -3.78
C VAL A 131 -0.92 8.18 -2.49
N VAL A 132 -0.66 7.44 -1.41
CA VAL A 132 -1.29 7.60 -0.11
C VAL A 132 -0.21 7.69 0.97
N ASP A 133 -0.31 8.71 1.81
CA ASP A 133 0.39 8.75 3.09
C ASP A 133 -0.49 8.05 4.13
N THR A 134 -0.05 6.89 4.61
CA THR A 134 -0.81 6.06 5.56
C THR A 134 -0.65 6.53 7.00
N GLY A 135 0.32 7.41 7.27
CA GLY A 135 0.85 7.70 8.61
C GLY A 135 1.98 6.75 9.03
N HIS A 136 2.24 5.67 8.28
CA HIS A 136 3.32 4.72 8.52
C HIS A 136 4.29 4.64 7.34
N ASP A 137 3.82 4.90 6.13
CA ASP A 137 4.63 4.90 4.91
C ASP A 137 4.01 5.80 3.83
N ILE A 138 4.73 5.92 2.72
CA ILE A 138 4.17 6.38 1.46
C ILE A 138 3.86 5.16 0.61
N GLN A 139 2.58 4.86 0.44
CA GLN A 139 2.10 3.72 -0.32
C GLN A 139 1.57 4.15 -1.69
N VAL A 140 1.97 3.40 -2.72
CA VAL A 140 1.45 3.53 -4.08
C VAL A 140 0.53 2.34 -4.36
N GLN A 141 -0.76 2.62 -4.46
CA GLN A 141 -1.82 1.63 -4.63
C GLN A 141 -2.21 1.49 -6.11
N LEU A 142 -2.48 0.26 -6.53
CA LEU A 142 -2.99 -0.05 -7.86
C LEU A 142 -4.48 -0.43 -7.80
N PRO A 143 -5.28 -0.10 -8.82
CA PRO A 143 -6.65 -0.61 -8.94
C PRO A 143 -6.66 -2.15 -9.02
N ALA A 144 -7.67 -2.76 -8.41
CA ALA A 144 -7.90 -4.20 -8.52
C ALA A 144 -8.19 -4.62 -9.97
N GLY A 145 -7.81 -5.85 -10.33
CA GLY A 145 -8.15 -6.45 -11.63
C GLY A 145 -7.23 -6.09 -12.80
N GLY A 146 -5.97 -5.73 -12.53
CA GLY A 146 -4.96 -5.45 -13.56
C GLY A 146 -4.15 -6.66 -14.02
N SER A 147 -3.39 -6.48 -15.10
CA SER A 147 -2.37 -7.43 -15.59
C SER A 147 -0.96 -7.17 -15.04
N THR A 148 -0.82 -6.40 -13.96
CA THR A 148 0.48 -6.02 -13.40
C THR A 148 0.90 -7.07 -12.40
N SER A 149 1.80 -7.97 -12.79
CA SER A 149 2.10 -9.17 -12.01
C SER A 149 3.56 -9.57 -12.01
N LEU A 150 3.91 -10.41 -11.04
CA LEU A 150 5.15 -11.18 -10.99
C LEU A 150 4.81 -12.67 -11.12
N THR A 151 5.49 -13.36 -12.04
CA THR A 151 5.46 -14.83 -12.10
C THR A 151 6.79 -15.40 -11.62
N VAL A 152 6.73 -16.39 -10.73
CA VAL A 152 7.89 -17.11 -10.20
C VAL A 152 7.53 -18.57 -9.96
N GLY A 153 8.34 -19.50 -10.47
CA GLY A 153 8.10 -20.93 -10.27
C GLY A 153 6.74 -21.43 -10.78
N GLY A 154 6.19 -20.80 -11.81
CA GLY A 154 4.87 -21.13 -12.38
C GLY A 154 3.66 -20.58 -11.62
N ARG A 155 3.88 -19.80 -10.54
CA ARG A 155 2.82 -19.08 -9.82
C ARG A 155 2.84 -17.60 -10.17
N THR A 156 1.67 -17.02 -10.40
CA THR A 156 1.51 -15.60 -10.74
C THR A 156 0.84 -14.85 -9.59
N TYR A 157 1.46 -13.74 -9.19
CA TYR A 157 1.02 -12.86 -8.11
C TYR A 157 0.76 -11.46 -8.67
N GLN A 158 -0.42 -10.91 -8.41
CA GLN A 158 -0.80 -9.57 -8.85
C GLN A 158 -0.21 -8.53 -7.91
N LEU A 159 0.37 -7.46 -8.45
CA LEU A 159 0.87 -6.34 -7.66
C LEU A 159 -0.32 -5.58 -7.07
N ALA A 160 -0.41 -5.54 -5.74
CA ALA A 160 -1.46 -4.83 -5.01
C ALA A 160 -1.03 -3.38 -4.68
N GLN A 161 0.18 -3.24 -4.14
CA GLN A 161 0.77 -1.97 -3.78
C GLN A 161 2.30 -2.06 -3.81
N PHE A 162 2.97 -0.91 -3.77
CA PHE A 162 4.34 -0.83 -3.29
C PHE A 162 4.49 0.35 -2.34
N HIS A 163 5.43 0.27 -1.40
CA HIS A 163 5.67 1.30 -0.39
C HIS A 163 7.16 1.39 -0.02
N PHE A 164 7.52 2.41 0.73
CA PHE A 164 8.91 2.76 1.03
C PHE A 164 9.18 2.78 2.52
N HIS A 165 10.39 2.35 2.89
CA HIS A 165 10.96 2.46 4.23
C HIS A 165 12.25 3.27 4.18
N GLU A 166 12.43 4.18 5.14
CA GLU A 166 13.65 4.96 5.33
C GLU A 166 14.04 4.94 6.82
N PRO A 167 15.22 4.40 7.19
CA PRO A 167 16.21 3.71 6.34
C PRO A 167 15.71 2.33 5.84
N SER A 168 16.58 1.57 5.15
CA SER A 168 16.23 0.19 4.78
C SER A 168 15.93 -0.67 6.00
N GLU A 169 15.01 -1.59 5.83
CA GLU A 169 14.67 -2.55 6.87
C GLU A 169 15.63 -3.73 6.88
N HIS A 170 15.87 -4.32 5.72
CA HIS A 170 16.86 -5.36 5.52
C HIS A 170 18.26 -4.73 5.53
N THR A 171 19.22 -5.51 6.02
CA THR A 171 20.64 -5.17 5.91
C THR A 171 21.37 -6.27 5.14
N VAL A 172 22.45 -5.93 4.43
CA VAL A 172 23.33 -6.90 3.79
C VAL A 172 24.69 -6.86 4.47
N ASN A 173 25.12 -7.97 5.05
CA ASN A 173 26.35 -8.03 5.86
C ASN A 173 26.38 -6.96 6.98
N GLY A 174 25.23 -6.71 7.61
CA GLY A 174 25.05 -5.72 8.66
C GLY A 174 24.99 -4.26 8.18
N GLN A 175 25.03 -4.01 6.88
CA GLN A 175 24.95 -2.66 6.31
C GLN A 175 23.54 -2.39 5.79
N GLY A 176 22.89 -1.34 6.31
CA GLY A 176 21.64 -0.83 5.78
C GLY A 176 21.85 0.11 4.59
N ALA A 177 20.86 0.21 3.72
CA ALA A 177 20.78 1.21 2.66
C ALA A 177 19.99 2.44 3.14
N ALA A 178 20.09 3.53 2.38
CA ALA A 178 19.36 4.77 2.70
C ALA A 178 17.83 4.59 2.64
N MET A 179 17.34 3.68 1.81
CA MET A 179 15.91 3.44 1.61
C MET A 179 15.69 2.03 1.07
N GLU A 180 14.52 1.46 1.35
CA GLU A 180 14.04 0.19 0.81
C GLU A 180 12.64 0.35 0.23
N VAL A 181 12.35 -0.39 -0.84
CA VAL A 181 11.02 -0.45 -1.47
C VAL A 181 10.48 -1.87 -1.39
N HIS A 182 9.24 -1.99 -0.94
CA HIS A 182 8.52 -3.26 -0.90
C HIS A 182 7.46 -3.25 -1.99
N PHE A 183 7.49 -4.24 -2.89
CA PHE A 183 6.42 -4.51 -3.84
C PHE A 183 5.59 -5.67 -3.28
N VAL A 184 4.35 -5.39 -2.90
CA VAL A 184 3.45 -6.37 -2.30
C VAL A 184 2.58 -6.99 -3.40
N HIS A 185 2.78 -8.28 -3.62
CA HIS A 185 1.97 -9.08 -4.53
C HIS A 185 1.12 -10.07 -3.77
N ALA A 186 -0.02 -10.45 -4.36
CA ALA A 186 -0.87 -11.52 -3.83
C ALA A 186 -1.42 -12.38 -4.98
N ASP A 187 -1.57 -13.68 -4.73
CA ASP A 187 -2.33 -14.57 -5.61
C ASP A 187 -3.85 -14.52 -5.32
N GLN A 188 -4.64 -15.35 -6.00
CA GLN A 188 -6.11 -15.38 -5.82
C GLN A 188 -6.54 -15.83 -4.41
N GLY A 189 -5.67 -16.57 -3.70
CA GLY A 189 -5.89 -16.98 -2.31
C GLY A 189 -5.46 -15.92 -1.29
N GLY A 190 -4.84 -14.83 -1.75
CA GLY A 190 -4.28 -13.79 -0.89
C GLY A 190 -2.92 -14.15 -0.31
N GLU A 191 -2.26 -15.21 -0.81
CA GLU A 191 -0.87 -15.54 -0.47
C GLU A 191 0.15 -14.68 -1.24
#